data_AF-A0A0G0CWN6-F1
#
_entry.id   AF-A0A0G0CWN6-F1
#
_cell.length_a   1.000
_cell.length_b   1.000
_cell.length_c   1.000
_cell.angle_alpha   90.00
_cell.angle_beta   90.00
_cell.angle_gamma   90.00
#
_symmetry.space_group_name_H-M   'P 1'
#
loop_
_entity.id
_entity.type
_entity.pdbx_description
1 polymer ?
#
loop_
_entity_poly.entity_id
_entity_poly.type
_entity_poly.pdbx_seq_one_letter_code
_entity_poly.pdbx_strand_id
1 'polypeptide(L)' 'RLTLFINPAIIKQAKAQAIVEELTLTAFVEKSLITYLPKETIIKKPESR' A
#
# COMPACT_ATOMS: atom_id res chain seq x y z
N ARG A 1 9.32 1.62 9.80
CA ARG A 1 8.02 1.84 10.50
C ARG A 1 7.49 3.19 10.06
N LEU A 2 6.30 3.22 9.46
CA LEU A 2 5.67 4.44 8.93
C LEU A 2 4.22 4.47 9.44
N THR A 3 3.66 5.66 9.64
CA THR A 3 2.27 5.81 10.10
C THR A 3 1.41 6.29 8.93
N LEU A 4 0.35 5.55 8.63
CA LEU A 4 -0.62 5.90 7.59
C LEU A 4 -1.91 6.40 8.24
N PHE A 5 -2.37 7.57 7.81
CA PHE A 5 -3.67 8.10 8.19
C PHE A 5 -4.70 7.72 7.12
N ILE A 6 -5.64 6.87 7.49
CA ILE A 6 -6.59 6.24 6.55
C ILE A 6 -8.00 6.49 7.08
N ASN A 7 -8.97 6.67 6.17
CA ASN A 7 -10.37 6.78 6.53
C ASN A 7 -10.83 5.54 7.34
N PRO A 8 -11.53 5.72 8.49
CA PRO A 8 -12.01 4.61 9.31
C PRO A 8 -12.90 3.58 8.58
N ALA A 9 -13.66 4.00 7.58
CA ALA A 9 -14.47 3.07 6.79
C ALA A 9 -13.58 2.10 5.98
N ILE A 10 -12.49 2.61 5.40
CA ILE A 10 -11.54 1.82 4.61
C ILE A 10 -10.77 0.85 5.52
N ILE A 11 -10.32 1.30 6.69
CA ILE A 11 -9.55 0.42 7.58
C ILE A 11 -10.39 -0.75 8.13
N LYS A 12 -11.71 -0.55 8.29
CA LYS A 12 -12.63 -1.62 8.71
C LYS A 12 -12.73 -2.70 7.64
N GLN A 13 -12.87 -2.31 6.38
CA GLN A 13 -12.89 -3.25 5.25
C GLN A 13 -11.54 -3.96 5.09
N ALA A 14 -10.43 -3.22 5.14
CA ALA A 14 -9.08 -3.79 5.01
C ALA A 14 -8.78 -4.82 6.10
N LYS A 15 -9.24 -4.61 7.34
CA LYS A 15 -9.13 -5.60 8.42
C LYS A 15 -9.90 -6.88 8.13
N ALA A 16 -11.13 -6.77 7.63
CA ALA A 16 -11.92 -7.95 7.27
C ALA A 16 -11.23 -8.74 6.15
N GLN A 17 -10.73 -8.04 5.12
CA GLN A 17 -10.00 -8.66 4.02
C GLN A 17 -8.72 -9.36 4.48
N ALA A 18 -7.94 -8.72 5.37
CA ALA A 18 -6.72 -9.31 5.91
C ALA A 18 -6.99 -10.64 6.65
N ILE A 19 -8.11 -10.74 7.37
CA ILE A 19 -8.51 -12.00 8.05
C ILE A 19 -8.84 -13.09 7.02
N VAL A 20 -9.58 -12.77 5.96
CA VAL A 20 -9.92 -13.73 4.89
C VAL A 20 -8.68 -14.24 4.17
N GLU A 21 -7.66 -13.41 4.01
CA GLU A 21 -6.38 -13.79 3.40
C GLU A 21 -5.37 -14.40 4.40
N GLU A 22 -5.76 -14.59 5.67
CA GLU A 22 -4.88 -15.08 6.75
C GLU A 22 -3.60 -14.22 6.91
N LEU A 23 -3.71 -12.91 6.61
CA LEU A 23 -2.64 -11.93 6.72
C LEU A 23 -2.86 -10.98 7.90
N THR A 24 -1.76 -10.41 8.40
CA THR A 24 -1.87 -9.24 9.28
C THR A 24 -2.31 -8.02 8.48
N LEU A 25 -2.98 -7.05 9.13
CA LEU A 25 -3.36 -5.79 8.48
C LEU A 25 -2.15 -5.07 7.86
N THR A 26 -1.00 -5.10 8.53
CA THR A 26 0.24 -4.50 8.01
C THR A 26 0.69 -5.18 6.73
N ALA A 27 0.78 -6.52 6.72
CA ALA A 27 1.19 -7.28 5.54
C ALA A 27 0.22 -7.10 4.37
N PHE A 28 -1.08 -7.04 4.66
CA PHE A 28 -2.11 -6.78 3.65
C PHE A 28 -1.95 -5.39 3.00
N VAL A 29 -1.72 -4.36 3.82
CA VAL A 29 -1.50 -2.98 3.32
C VAL A 29 -0.20 -2.90 2.52
N GLU A 30 0.88 -3.50 2.99
CA GLU A 30 2.16 -3.53 2.27
C GLU A 30 2.03 -4.19 0.89
N LYS A 31 1.39 -5.37 0.82
CA LYS A 31 1.11 -6.06 -0.44
C LYS A 31 0.27 -5.21 -1.40
N SER A 32 -0.73 -4.51 -0.87
CA SER A 32 -1.58 -3.61 -1.65
C SER A 32 -0.79 -2.42 -2.21
N LEU A 33 0.09 -1.82 -1.40
CA LEU A 33 0.95 -0.72 -1.83
C LEU A 33 1.94 -1.17 -2.90
N ILE A 34 2.58 -2.33 -2.74
CA ILE A 34 3.50 -2.90 -3.73
C ILE A 34 2.77 -3.17 -5.05
N THR A 35 1.55 -3.71 -4.98
CA THR A 35 0.72 -3.98 -6.17
C THR A 35 0.35 -2.69 -6.91
N TYR A 36 0.22 -1.58 -6.18
CA TYR A 36 -0.04 -0.26 -6.76
C TYR A 36 1.20 0.38 -7.41
N LEU A 37 2.41 -0.12 -7.12
CA LEU A 37 3.62 0.40 -7.75
C LEU A 37 3.69 0.02 -9.23
N PRO A 38 4.23 0.90 -10.08
CA PRO A 38 4.45 0.59 -11.49
C PRO A 38 5.45 -0.56 -11.64
N LYS A 39 5.24 -1.41 -12.67
CA LYS A 39 6.14 -2.54 -12.98
C LYS A 39 7.58 -2.10 -13.24
N GLU A 40 7.75 -0.94 -13.87
CA GLU A 40 9.04 -0.33 -14.12
C GLU A 40 9.06 1.07 -13.53
N THR A 41 10.05 1.35 -12.68
CA THR A 41 10.27 2.68 -12.14
C THR A 41 11.25 3.43 -13.03
N ILE A 42 10.73 4.26 -13.95
CA ILE A 42 11.57 5.12 -14.79
C ILE A 42 11.98 6.34 -13.97
N ILE A 43 13.20 6.30 -13.40
CA ILE A 43 13.81 7.47 -12.75
C ILE A 43 14.32 8.39 -13.87
N LYS A 44 13.50 9.38 -14.25
CA LYS A 44 13.94 10.42 -15.19
C LYS A 44 14.91 11.35 -14.46
N LYS A 45 16.11 11.55 -15.04
CA LYS A 45 16.98 12.65 -14.59
C LYS A 45 16.20 13.96 -14.79
N PRO A 46 16.16 14.86 -13.80
CA PRO A 46 15.57 16.18 -14.03
C PRO A 46 16.33 16.82 -15.20
N GLU A 47 15.59 17.32 -16.20
CA GLU A 47 16.17 18.14 -17.26
C GLU A 47 16.75 19.39 -16.59
N SER A 48 18.08 19.45 -16.50
CA SER A 48 18.78 20.65 -16.08
C SER A 48 18.65 21.65 -17.24
N ARG A 49 17.75 22.62 -17.10
CA ARG A 49 17.78 23.86 -17.88
C ARG A 49 18.79 24.82 -17.27
#